data_AF-A0A850BAR0-F1
#
_entry.id   AF-A0A850BAR0-F1
#
_cell.length_a   1.000
_cell.length_b   1.000
_cell.length_c   1.000
_cell.angle_alpha   90.00
_cell.angle_beta   90.00
_cell.angle_gamma   90.00
#
_symmetry.space_group_name_H-M   'P 1'
#
loop_
_entity.id
_entity.type
_entity.pdbx_description
1 polymer ?
#
loop_
_entity_poly.entity_id
_entity_poly.type
_entity_poly.pdbx_seq_one_letter_code
_entity_poly.pdbx_strand_id
1 'polypeptide(L)'
;RALGAMRGSPQLNADATNYIQHAFGGLQAIVTAVLLLLAAGGLWVLAWGAWTQKSWAWTIHALLLAALTVYSVVTLMASPFRSLALIAACGVGVWQMSRPAVRRWYGAE
;
A
#
# COMPACT_ATOMS: atom_id res chain seq x y z
N ARG A 1 20.57 10.26 -55.25
CA ARG A 1 21.08 10.89 -54.00
C ARG A 1 19.97 11.16 -52.95
N ALA A 2 18.82 10.47 -52.97
CA ALA A 2 17.72 10.70 -52.02
C ALA A 2 17.55 9.60 -50.94
N LEU A 3 18.27 8.48 -51.06
CA LEU A 3 18.14 7.34 -50.13
C LEU A 3 19.06 7.41 -48.89
N GLY A 4 19.97 8.38 -48.83
CA GLY A 4 20.88 8.57 -47.69
C GLY A 4 20.28 9.37 -46.52
N ALA A 5 19.17 10.07 -46.74
CA ALA A 5 18.53 10.94 -45.74
C ALA A 5 17.53 10.21 -44.83
N MET A 6 17.25 8.92 -45.11
CA MET A 6 16.42 8.04 -44.26
C MET A 6 17.25 7.18 -43.31
N ARG A 7 18.54 7.48 -43.11
CA ARG A 7 19.30 6.93 -41.97
C ARG A 7 18.89 7.69 -40.73
N GLY A 8 17.91 7.13 -40.01
CA GLY A 8 17.51 7.41 -38.63
C GLY A 8 17.90 8.80 -38.12
N SER A 9 17.05 9.80 -38.36
CA SER A 9 17.21 11.09 -37.70
C SER A 9 17.12 10.86 -36.18
N PRO A 10 18.10 11.31 -35.38
CA PRO A 10 18.06 11.20 -33.92
C PRO A 10 16.78 11.78 -33.31
N GLN A 11 16.17 12.74 -34.00
CA GLN A 11 14.86 13.32 -33.67
C GLN A 11 13.72 12.30 -33.71
N LEU A 12 13.60 11.44 -34.74
CA LEU A 12 12.53 10.42 -34.78
C LEU A 12 12.66 9.42 -33.64
N ASN A 13 13.88 9.10 -33.24
CA ASN A 13 14.14 8.18 -32.13
C ASN A 13 13.90 8.85 -30.76
N ALA A 14 14.25 10.13 -30.62
CA ALA A 14 13.99 10.92 -29.42
C ALA A 14 12.48 11.18 -29.21
N ASP A 15 11.75 11.51 -30.28
CA ASP A 15 10.31 11.72 -30.25
C ASP A 15 9.58 10.42 -29.89
N ALA A 16 9.90 9.31 -30.56
CA ALA A 16 9.33 7.99 -30.23
C ALA A 16 9.62 7.58 -28.77
N THR A 17 10.83 7.82 -28.28
CA THR A 17 11.20 7.51 -26.89
C THR A 17 10.45 8.39 -25.88
N ASN A 18 10.26 9.68 -26.17
CA ASN A 18 9.48 10.58 -25.32
C ASN A 18 8.00 10.17 -25.25
N TYR A 19 7.38 9.82 -26.38
CA TYR A 19 5.99 9.35 -26.40
C TYR A 19 5.80 8.06 -25.59
N ILE A 20 6.74 7.11 -25.71
CA ILE A 20 6.73 5.86 -24.95
C ILE A 20 6.87 6.15 -23.44
N GLN A 21 7.83 6.98 -23.04
CA GLN A 21 8.01 7.34 -21.62
C GLN A 21 6.78 8.02 -21.02
N HIS A 22 6.15 8.94 -21.73
CA HIS A 22 4.91 9.59 -21.26
C HIS A 22 3.75 8.61 -21.15
N ALA A 23 3.58 7.69 -22.11
CA ALA A 23 2.52 6.69 -22.07
C ALA A 23 2.70 5.69 -20.91
N PHE A 24 3.93 5.20 -20.67
CA PHE A 24 4.23 4.30 -19.56
C PHE A 24 4.18 5.00 -18.20
N GLY A 25 4.61 6.26 -18.11
CA GLY A 25 4.46 7.08 -16.91
C GLY A 25 2.99 7.34 -16.55
N GLY A 26 2.17 7.64 -17.56
CA GLY A 26 0.72 7.77 -17.38
C GLY A 26 0.06 6.46 -16.93
N LEU A 27 0.44 5.33 -17.53
CA LEU A 27 -0.06 4.01 -17.13
C LEU A 27 0.33 3.67 -15.68
N GLN A 28 1.58 3.92 -15.28
CA GLN A 28 2.03 3.71 -13.90
C GLN A 28 1.24 4.56 -12.90
N ALA A 29 0.97 5.82 -13.24
CA ALA A 29 0.17 6.71 -12.40
C ALA A 29 -1.26 6.20 -12.24
N ILE A 30 -1.90 5.72 -13.32
CA ILE A 30 -3.25 5.14 -13.28
C ILE A 30 -3.28 3.89 -12.42
N VAL A 31 -2.34 2.96 -12.63
CA VAL A 31 -2.26 1.72 -11.83
C VAL A 31 -2.07 2.05 -10.36
N THR A 32 -1.19 2.99 -10.04
CA THR A 32 -0.96 3.44 -8.66
C THR A 32 -2.20 4.07 -8.07
N ALA A 33 -2.90 4.94 -8.81
CA ALA A 33 -4.14 5.57 -8.36
C ALA A 33 -5.24 4.54 -8.08
N VAL A 34 -5.42 3.54 -8.94
CA VAL A 34 -6.39 2.45 -8.73
C VAL A 34 -6.05 1.66 -7.46
N LEU A 35 -4.78 1.29 -7.27
CA LEU A 35 -4.35 0.57 -6.07
C LEU A 35 -4.58 1.39 -4.79
N LEU A 36 -4.29 2.70 -4.83
CA LEU A 36 -4.55 3.60 -3.71
C LEU A 36 -6.04 3.75 -3.41
N LEU A 37 -6.91 3.83 -4.43
CA LEU A 37 -8.36 3.86 -4.25
C LEU A 37 -8.89 2.57 -3.63
N LEU A 38 -8.38 1.41 -4.05
CA LEU A 38 -8.74 0.13 -3.45
C LEU A 38 -8.27 0.03 -1.99
N ALA A 39 -7.04 0.47 -1.70
CA ALA A 39 -6.53 0.54 -0.34
C ALA A 39 -7.37 1.47 0.53
N ALA A 40 -7.73 2.66 0.02
CA ALA A 40 -8.58 3.61 0.72
C ALA A 40 -9.98 3.03 0.98
N GLY A 41 -10.59 2.38 -0.01
CA GLY A 41 -11.87 1.70 0.13
C GLY A 41 -11.82 0.59 1.18
N GLY A 42 -10.76 -0.23 1.17
CA GLY A 42 -10.54 -1.28 2.17
C GLY A 42 -10.39 -0.71 3.59
N LEU A 43 -9.62 0.36 3.76
CA LEU A 43 -9.46 1.05 5.04
C LEU A 43 -10.78 1.66 5.52
N TRP A 44 -11.57 2.23 4.60
CA TRP A 44 -12.89 2.77 4.92
C TRP A 44 -13.85 1.68 5.39
N VAL A 45 -13.91 0.53 4.70
CA VAL A 45 -14.72 -0.63 5.11
C VAL A 45 -14.28 -1.14 6.49
N LEU A 46 -12.98 -1.18 6.75
CA LEU A 46 -12.45 -1.60 8.04
C LEU A 46 -12.80 -0.62 9.16
N ALA A 47 -12.71 0.69 8.90
CA ALA A 47 -13.10 1.73 9.83
C ALA A 47 -14.62 1.70 10.11
N TRP A 48 -15.44 1.47 9.08
CA TRP A 48 -16.88 1.25 9.22
C TRP A 48 -17.18 0.00 10.04
N GLY A 49 -16.48 -1.11 9.79
CA GLY A 49 -16.62 -2.35 10.55
C GLY A 49 -16.27 -2.16 12.03
N ALA A 50 -15.24 -1.36 12.32
CA ALA A 50 -14.94 -0.95 13.68
C ALA A 50 -16.08 -0.09 14.25
N TRP A 51 -16.45 1.01 13.60
CA TRP A 51 -17.51 1.91 14.06
C TRP A 51 -18.84 1.20 14.35
N THR A 52 -19.21 0.23 13.52
CA THR A 52 -20.43 -0.57 13.66
C THR A 52 -20.25 -1.83 14.52
N GLN A 53 -19.14 -1.92 15.27
CA GLN A 53 -18.91 -2.93 16.30
C GLN A 53 -18.99 -4.37 15.77
N LYS A 54 -18.51 -4.60 14.55
CA LYS A 54 -18.59 -5.93 13.93
C LYS A 54 -17.43 -6.81 14.37
N SER A 55 -17.74 -8.03 14.78
CA SER A 55 -16.73 -9.01 15.25
C SER A 55 -15.70 -9.37 14.19
N TRP A 56 -16.10 -9.43 12.91
CA TRP A 56 -15.17 -9.65 11.80
C TRP A 56 -14.11 -8.55 11.70
N ALA A 57 -14.45 -7.30 12.05
CA ALA A 57 -13.52 -6.18 11.95
C ALA A 57 -12.37 -6.36 12.93
N TRP A 58 -12.62 -6.90 14.12
CA TRP A 58 -11.55 -7.22 15.09
C TRP A 58 -10.54 -8.21 14.47
N THR A 59 -11.03 -9.29 13.85
CA THR A 59 -10.17 -10.28 13.20
C THR A 59 -9.31 -9.65 12.10
N ILE A 60 -9.90 -8.80 11.25
CA ILE A 60 -9.16 -8.14 10.17
C ILE A 60 -8.10 -7.16 10.72
N HIS A 61 -8.40 -6.40 11.78
CA HIS A 61 -7.38 -5.54 12.43
C HIS A 61 -6.23 -6.37 13.00
N ALA A 62 -6.51 -7.50 13.65
CA ALA A 62 -5.49 -8.38 14.20
C ALA A 62 -4.58 -8.94 13.10
N LEU A 63 -5.16 -9.37 11.97
CA LEU A 63 -4.41 -9.85 10.81
C LEU A 63 -3.54 -8.74 10.18
N LEU A 64 -4.07 -7.52 10.07
CA LEU A 64 -3.31 -6.38 9.56
C LEU A 64 -2.11 -6.04 10.45
N LEU A 65 -2.30 -6.02 11.77
CA LEU A 65 -1.20 -5.80 12.73
C LEU A 65 -0.14 -6.90 12.63
N ALA A 66 -0.55 -8.16 12.47
CA ALA A 66 0.38 -9.27 12.26
C ALA A 66 1.18 -9.11 10.96
N ALA A 67 0.51 -8.80 9.85
CA ALA A 67 1.14 -8.58 8.55
C ALA A 67 2.12 -7.40 8.58
N LEU A 68 1.73 -6.28 9.21
CA LEU A 68 2.59 -5.11 9.39
C LEU A 68 3.81 -5.42 10.27
N THR A 69 3.65 -6.26 11.29
CA THR A 69 4.77 -6.69 12.13
C THR A 69 5.77 -7.51 11.31
N VAL A 70 5.31 -8.49 10.51
CA VAL A 70 6.16 -9.28 9.62
C VAL A 70 6.88 -8.38 8.61
N TYR A 71 6.16 -7.48 7.96
CA TYR A 71 6.74 -6.50 7.04
C TYR A 71 7.83 -5.65 7.71
N SER A 72 7.60 -5.22 8.94
CA SER A 72 8.57 -4.41 9.70
C SER A 72 9.84 -5.18 10.02
N VAL A 73 9.73 -6.46 10.36
CA VAL A 73 10.87 -7.34 10.61
C VAL A 73 11.69 -7.54 9.33
N VAL A 74 11.04 -7.82 8.20
CA VAL A 74 11.72 -8.01 6.90
C VAL A 74 12.46 -6.75 6.46
N THR A 75 11.89 -5.57 6.73
CA THR A 75 12.47 -4.28 6.34
C THR A 75 13.46 -3.69 7.35
N LEU A 76 13.71 -4.38 8.46
CA LEU A 76 14.51 -3.86 9.58
C LEU A 76 15.93 -3.45 9.15
N MET A 77 16.56 -4.21 8.26
CA MET A 77 17.92 -3.89 7.79
C MET A 77 17.95 -2.69 6.83
N ALA A 78 16.88 -2.46 6.07
CA ALA A 78 16.79 -1.36 5.12
C ALA A 78 16.40 -0.04 5.80
N SER A 79 15.54 -0.08 6.83
CA SER A 79 15.04 1.12 7.51
C SER A 79 14.83 0.89 9.02
N PRO A 80 15.90 0.76 9.82
CA PRO A 80 15.81 0.30 11.20
C PRO A 80 14.92 1.17 12.09
N PHE A 81 15.06 2.49 12.05
CA PHE A 81 14.24 3.39 12.87
C PHE A 81 12.74 3.30 12.55
N ARG A 82 12.39 3.26 11.25
CA ARG A 82 10.99 3.15 10.80
C ARG A 82 10.41 1.79 11.19
N SER A 83 11.17 0.72 10.99
CA SER A 83 10.75 -0.64 11.33
C SER A 83 10.57 -0.82 12.84
N LEU A 84 11.48 -0.29 13.67
CA LEU A 84 11.33 -0.33 15.13
C LEU A 84 10.11 0.46 15.61
N ALA A 85 9.88 1.66 15.06
CA ALA A 85 8.68 2.45 15.39
C ALA A 85 7.39 1.71 15.00
N LEU A 86 7.37 1.06 13.84
CA LEU A 86 6.21 0.29 13.38
C LEU A 86 5.98 -0.97 14.21
N ILE A 87 7.04 -1.68 14.62
CA ILE A 87 6.96 -2.81 15.55
C ILE A 87 6.37 -2.36 16.89
N ALA A 88 6.86 -1.25 17.44
CA ALA A 88 6.35 -0.71 18.70
C ALA A 88 4.86 -0.32 18.58
N ALA A 89 4.47 0.35 17.50
CA ALA A 89 3.07 0.71 17.24
C ALA A 89 2.18 -0.54 17.10
N CYS A 90 2.65 -1.58 16.40
CA CYS A 90 1.91 -2.84 16.27
C CYS A 90 1.76 -3.53 17.64
N GLY A 91 2.82 -3.53 18.46
CA GLY A 91 2.78 -4.07 19.82
C GLY A 91 1.74 -3.38 20.70
N VAL A 92 1.70 -2.04 20.67
CA VAL A 92 0.66 -1.26 21.39
C VAL A 92 -0.74 -1.58 20.85
N GLY A 93 -0.89 -1.70 19.53
CA GLY A 93 -2.16 -2.06 18.89
C GLY A 93 -2.68 -3.43 19.35
N VAL A 94 -1.83 -4.45 19.32
CA VAL A 94 -2.18 -5.80 19.79
C VAL A 94 -2.52 -5.79 21.28
N TRP A 95 -1.75 -5.06 22.09
CA TRP A 95 -2.02 -4.92 23.52
C TRP A 95 -3.36 -4.23 23.82
N GLN A 96 -3.75 -3.22 23.04
CA GLN A 96 -5.08 -2.61 23.17
C GLN A 96 -6.18 -3.57 22.76
N MET A 97 -6.00 -4.27 21.64
CA MET A 97 -7.00 -5.22 21.13
C MET A 97 -7.22 -6.44 22.01
N SER A 98 -6.24 -6.82 22.85
CA SER A 98 -6.36 -7.91 23.81
C SER A 98 -7.13 -7.53 25.08
N ARG A 99 -7.46 -6.25 25.28
CA ARG A 99 -8.27 -5.81 26.42
C ARG A 99 -9.71 -6.34 26.31
N PRO A 100 -10.28 -6.94 27.37
CA PRO A 100 -11.65 -7.48 27.34
C PRO A 100 -12.70 -6.44 26.93
N ALA A 101 -12.53 -5.19 27.39
CA ALA A 101 -13.43 -4.09 27.02
C ALA A 101 -13.47 -3.84 25.50
N VAL A 102 -12.31 -3.92 24.82
CA VAL A 102 -12.22 -3.75 23.36
C VAL A 102 -12.81 -4.97 22.66
N ARG A 103 -12.49 -6.19 23.10
CA ARG A 103 -13.05 -7.42 22.51
C ARG A 103 -14.58 -7.45 22.58
N ARG A 104 -15.16 -7.03 23.72
CA ARG A 104 -16.62 -6.88 23.89
C ARG A 104 -17.21 -5.79 23.00
N TRP A 105 -16.50 -4.67 22.82
CA TRP A 105 -16.95 -3.60 21.93
C TRP A 105 -17.10 -4.08 20.48
N TYR A 106 -16.26 -5.02 20.02
CA TYR A 106 -16.42 -5.66 18.71
C TYR A 106 -17.40 -6.85 18.71
N GLY A 107 -17.99 -7.24 19.84
CA GLY A 107 -18.82 -8.45 19.94
C GLY A 107 -18.03 -9.75 19.69
N ALA A 108 -16.74 -9.77 20.05
CA ALA A 108 -15.84 -10.92 19.92
C ALA A 108 -15.73 -11.77 21.20
N GLU A 109 -16.52 -11.43 22.23
CA GLU A 109 -16.70 -12.17 23.51
C GLU A 109 -18.19 -12.41 23.75
#